data_AF-A0A2N9M3L0-F1
#
_entry.id   AF-A0A2N9M3L0-F1
#
_cell.length_a   1.000
_cell.length_b   1.000
_cell.length_c   1.000
_cell.angle_alpha   90.00
_cell.angle_beta   90.00
_cell.angle_gamma   90.00
#
_symmetry.space_group_name_H-M   'P 1'
#
loop_
_entity.id
_entity.type
_entity.pdbx_description
1 polymer ?
#
loop_
_entity_poly.entity_id
_entity_poly.type
_entity_poly.pdbx_seq_one_letter_code
_entity_poly.pdbx_strand_id
1 'polypeptide(L)'
;MEPIKAKLKDYAGGWIQEREGTEVPAFLKLAYIVIAASACAYFLIYMYGETSHPDRGSLVRAMNAATEASGSLMYAIAALIVVFGVTVVLFSFGKSHD
;
A
#
# COMPACT_ATOMS: atom_id res chain seq x y z
N MET A 1 -34.30 20.59 19.08
CA MET A 1 -33.83 19.20 18.92
C MET A 1 -32.37 19.21 19.30
N GLU A 2 -31.97 18.49 20.36
CA GLU A 2 -30.54 18.35 20.67
C GLU A 2 -29.85 17.62 19.52
N PRO A 3 -28.64 18.03 19.11
CA PRO A 3 -27.89 17.31 18.10
C PRO A 3 -27.56 15.91 18.63
N ILE A 4 -28.05 14.89 17.93
CA ILE A 4 -27.71 13.48 18.21
C ILE A 4 -26.18 13.37 18.08
N LYS A 5 -25.48 13.24 19.21
CA LYS A 5 -24.03 13.01 19.21
C LYS A 5 -23.78 11.67 18.50
N ALA A 6 -23.13 11.72 17.34
CA ALA A 6 -22.75 10.52 16.63
C ALA A 6 -21.88 9.65 17.54
N LYS A 7 -22.21 8.36 17.65
CA LYS A 7 -21.32 7.39 18.29
C LYS A 7 -20.12 7.20 17.36
N LEU A 8 -18.99 7.80 17.76
CA LEU A 8 -17.73 7.73 17.05
C LEU A 8 -16.79 6.83 17.85
N LYS A 9 -16.25 5.80 17.19
CA LYS A 9 -15.18 4.96 17.73
C LYS A 9 -13.85 5.62 17.41
N ASP A 10 -13.07 5.89 18.45
CA ASP A 10 -11.76 6.50 18.32
C ASP A 10 -10.67 5.42 18.30
N TYR A 11 -9.86 5.42 17.25
CA TYR A 11 -8.75 4.49 17.08
C TYR A 11 -7.39 5.12 17.37
N ALA A 12 -7.30 6.46 17.40
CA ALA A 12 -6.02 7.16 17.42
C ALA A 12 -6.10 8.53 18.10
N GLY A 13 -6.73 8.62 19.27
CA GLY A 13 -6.77 9.86 20.06
C GLY A 13 -7.39 11.04 19.31
N GLY A 14 -8.43 10.78 18.54
CA GLY A 14 -9.17 11.76 17.74
C GLY A 14 -8.68 11.91 16.29
N TRP A 15 -7.54 11.33 15.93
CA TRP A 15 -7.02 11.40 14.56
C TRP A 15 -7.75 10.48 13.57
N ILE A 16 -8.26 9.35 14.07
CA ILE A 16 -9.04 8.39 13.29
C ILE A 16 -10.30 8.10 14.08
N GLN A 17 -11.44 8.58 13.56
CA GLN A 17 -12.75 8.36 14.13
C GLN A 17 -13.65 7.69 13.10
N GLU A 18 -14.26 6.57 13.48
CA GLU A 18 -15.22 5.85 12.64
C GLU A 18 -16.61 5.99 13.23
N ARG A 19 -17.60 6.22 12.38
CA ARG A 19 -18.99 6.20 12.80
C ARG A 19 -19.46 4.75 12.87
N GLU A 20 -20.03 4.38 14.01
CA GLU A 20 -20.60 3.04 14.18
C GLU A 20 -21.66 2.75 13.11
N GLY A 21 -21.60 1.56 12.50
CA GLY A 21 -22.52 1.11 11.46
C GLY A 21 -22.32 1.73 10.08
N THR A 22 -21.23 2.48 9.84
CA THR A 22 -20.87 2.93 8.48
C THR A 22 -19.84 2.02 7.86
N GLU A 23 -20.07 1.59 6.62
CA GLU A 23 -19.07 0.85 5.85
C GLU A 23 -17.94 1.75 5.35
N VAL A 24 -16.81 1.12 5.00
CA VAL A 24 -15.75 1.76 4.23
C VAL A 24 -16.34 2.35 2.93
N PRO A 25 -16.13 3.64 2.64
CA PRO A 25 -16.59 4.27 1.41
C PRO A 25 -16.11 3.53 0.16
N ALA A 26 -16.98 3.41 -0.86
CA ALA A 26 -16.66 2.67 -2.09
C ALA A 26 -15.40 3.19 -2.82
N PHE A 27 -15.17 4.52 -2.79
CA PHE A 27 -13.97 5.10 -3.39
C PHE A 27 -12.68 4.64 -2.69
N LEU A 28 -12.71 4.43 -1.36
CA LEU A 28 -11.56 3.92 -0.61
C LEU A 28 -11.29 2.45 -0.94
N LYS A 29 -12.36 1.64 -1.06
CA LYS A 29 -12.23 0.23 -1.50
C LYS A 29 -11.52 0.16 -2.87
N LEU A 30 -11.89 1.03 -3.82
CA LEU A 30 -11.22 1.12 -5.13
C LEU A 30 -9.78 1.65 -5.00
N ALA A 31 -9.57 2.69 -4.18
CA ALA A 31 -8.25 3.28 -3.99
C ALA A 31 -7.25 2.26 -3.45
N TYR A 32 -7.63 1.40 -2.49
CA TYR A 32 -6.76 0.36 -1.96
C TYR A 32 -6.28 -0.62 -3.04
N ILE A 33 -7.17 -1.03 -3.95
CA ILE A 33 -6.82 -1.91 -5.06
C ILE A 33 -5.83 -1.21 -5.99
N VAL A 34 -6.12 0.03 -6.39
CA VAL A 34 -5.29 0.81 -7.31
C VAL A 34 -3.90 1.09 -6.71
N ILE A 35 -3.84 1.47 -5.44
CA ILE A 35 -2.58 1.75 -4.73
C ILE A 35 -1.74 0.48 -4.63
N ALA A 36 -2.33 -0.64 -4.21
CA ALA A 36 -1.60 -1.91 -4.09
C ALA A 36 -1.06 -2.38 -5.46
N ALA A 37 -1.89 -2.32 -6.51
CA ALA A 37 -1.48 -2.67 -7.86
C ALA A 37 -0.37 -1.75 -8.40
N SER A 38 -0.50 -0.43 -8.19
CA SER A 38 0.48 0.56 -8.65
C SER A 38 1.81 0.44 -7.90
N ALA A 39 1.77 0.20 -6.59
CA ALA A 39 2.96 -0.04 -5.78
C ALA A 39 3.71 -1.29 -6.24
N CYS A 40 2.98 -2.39 -6.47
CA CYS A 40 3.56 -3.63 -6.97
C CYS A 40 4.16 -3.45 -8.38
N ALA A 41 3.43 -2.82 -9.30
CA ALA A 41 3.90 -2.55 -10.65
C ALA A 41 5.15 -1.66 -10.65
N TYR A 42 5.13 -0.56 -9.91
CA TYR A 42 6.28 0.35 -9.79
C TYR A 42 7.50 -0.38 -9.22
N PHE A 43 7.32 -1.15 -8.14
CA PHE A 43 8.39 -1.91 -7.53
C PHE A 43 9.01 -2.93 -8.50
N LEU A 44 8.19 -3.67 -9.26
CA LEU A 44 8.68 -4.66 -10.22
C LEU A 44 9.39 -4.02 -11.42
N ILE A 45 8.88 -2.89 -11.94
CA ILE A 45 9.50 -2.17 -13.07
C ILE A 45 10.86 -1.59 -12.64
N TYR A 46 10.94 -1.03 -11.45
CA TYR A 46 12.14 -0.36 -10.93
C TYR A 46 12.88 -1.17 -9.86
N MET A 47 12.76 -2.50 -9.91
CA MET A 47 13.30 -3.42 -8.89
C MET A 47 14.82 -3.27 -8.71
N TYR A 48 15.52 -2.85 -9.76
CA TYR A 48 16.95 -2.57 -9.76
C TYR A 48 17.26 -1.09 -10.00
N GLY A 49 16.28 -0.21 -9.76
CA GLY A 49 16.34 1.20 -10.14
C GLY A 49 16.27 1.41 -11.65
N GLU A 50 16.55 2.63 -12.08
CA GLU A 50 16.39 3.06 -13.46
C GLU A 50 17.60 2.74 -14.33
N THR A 51 17.77 1.45 -14.59
CA THR A 51 18.94 0.92 -15.29
C THR A 51 18.97 1.27 -16.77
N SER A 52 17.86 1.67 -17.40
CA SER A 52 17.78 1.97 -18.84
C SER A 52 17.84 3.46 -19.18
N HIS A 53 17.95 4.36 -18.19
CA HIS A 53 18.00 5.79 -18.48
C HIS A 53 19.30 6.17 -19.23
N PRO A 54 19.23 7.02 -20.28
CA PRO A 54 20.41 7.41 -21.07
C PRO A 54 21.56 7.96 -20.22
N ASP A 55 21.26 8.90 -19.32
CA ASP A 55 22.30 9.60 -18.56
C ASP A 55 22.75 8.88 -17.27
N ARG A 56 21.82 8.23 -16.55
CA ARG A 56 22.06 7.68 -15.20
C ARG A 56 22.07 6.15 -15.12
N GLY A 57 21.63 5.44 -16.16
CA GLY A 57 21.50 3.99 -16.13
C GLY A 57 22.84 3.27 -15.91
N SER A 58 23.94 3.83 -16.44
CA SER A 58 25.30 3.30 -16.20
C SER A 58 25.69 3.36 -14.72
N LEU A 59 25.41 4.47 -14.04
CA LEU A 59 25.70 4.65 -12.62
C LEU A 59 24.88 3.71 -11.74
N VAL A 60 23.59 3.53 -12.07
CA VAL A 60 22.70 2.60 -11.34
C VAL A 60 23.18 1.16 -11.47
N ARG A 61 23.57 0.73 -12.69
CA ARG A 61 24.14 -0.61 -12.90
C ARG A 61 25.46 -0.81 -12.16
N ALA A 62 26.33 0.21 -12.15
CA ALA A 62 27.60 0.15 -11.40
C ALA A 62 27.36 0.03 -9.89
N MET A 63 26.42 0.78 -9.34
CA MET A 63 26.02 0.68 -7.94
C MET A 63 25.49 -0.73 -7.61
N ASN A 64 24.56 -1.26 -8.42
CA ASN A 64 24.00 -2.59 -8.21
C ASN A 64 25.07 -3.69 -8.23
N ALA A 65 26.08 -3.56 -9.09
CA ALA A 65 27.21 -4.47 -9.15
C ALA A 65 28.11 -4.35 -7.90
N ALA A 66 28.33 -3.13 -7.40
CA ALA A 66 29.14 -2.89 -6.21
C ALA A 66 28.47 -3.32 -4.90
N THR A 67 27.14 -3.31 -4.84
CA THR A 67 26.35 -3.66 -3.64
C THR A 67 25.73 -5.05 -3.69
N GLU A 68 26.04 -5.84 -4.72
CA GLU A 68 25.49 -7.19 -4.92
C GLU A 68 23.95 -7.24 -4.84
N ALA A 69 23.29 -6.41 -5.66
CA ALA A 69 21.83 -6.33 -5.68
C ALA A 69 21.17 -7.73 -5.82
N SER A 70 20.39 -8.13 -4.80
CA SER A 70 19.81 -9.47 -4.72
C SER A 70 18.39 -9.51 -5.28
N GLY A 71 18.22 -10.15 -6.44
CA GLY A 71 16.90 -10.38 -7.02
C GLY A 71 15.98 -11.19 -6.10
N SER A 72 16.51 -12.18 -5.39
CA SER A 72 15.74 -13.00 -4.44
C SER A 72 15.16 -12.17 -3.31
N LEU A 73 15.94 -11.24 -2.73
CA LEU A 73 15.44 -10.32 -1.71
C LEU A 73 14.34 -9.42 -2.27
N MET A 74 14.53 -8.90 -3.48
CA MET A 74 13.54 -8.04 -4.11
C MET A 74 12.21 -8.77 -4.36
N TYR A 75 12.25 -10.02 -4.85
CA TYR A 75 11.03 -10.82 -5.00
C TYR A 75 10.35 -11.14 -3.67
N ALA A 76 11.11 -11.32 -2.59
CA ALA A 76 10.53 -11.47 -1.25
C ALA A 76 9.81 -10.18 -0.80
N ILE A 77 10.39 -9.01 -1.06
CA ILE A 77 9.74 -7.71 -0.80
C ILE A 77 8.49 -7.54 -1.66
N ALA A 78 8.54 -7.91 -2.95
CA ALA A 78 7.37 -7.89 -3.82
C ALA A 78 6.23 -8.76 -3.28
N ALA A 79 6.55 -9.96 -2.75
CA ALA A 79 5.56 -10.82 -2.11
C ALA A 79 4.94 -10.15 -0.86
N LEU A 80 5.73 -9.45 -0.04
CA LEU A 80 5.21 -8.71 1.12
C LEU A 80 4.26 -7.58 0.71
N ILE A 81 4.55 -6.87 -0.39
CA ILE A 81 3.65 -5.83 -0.95
C ILE A 81 2.32 -6.47 -1.35
N VAL A 82 2.35 -7.61 -2.02
CA VAL A 82 1.13 -8.34 -2.43
C VAL A 82 0.33 -8.81 -1.21
N VAL A 83 0.98 -9.41 -0.21
CA VAL A 83 0.33 -9.86 1.03
C VAL A 83 -0.36 -8.68 1.71
N PHE A 84 0.34 -7.58 1.91
CA PHE A 84 -0.23 -6.38 2.53
C PHE A 84 -1.43 -5.85 1.74
N GLY A 85 -1.30 -5.71 0.42
CA GLY A 85 -2.39 -5.24 -0.45
C GLY A 85 -3.62 -6.14 -0.38
N VAL A 86 -3.44 -7.46 -0.43
CA VAL A 86 -4.53 -8.44 -0.29
C VAL A 86 -5.19 -8.33 1.08
N THR A 87 -4.41 -8.24 2.17
CA THR A 87 -4.96 -8.08 3.52
C THR A 87 -5.80 -6.82 3.65
N VAL A 88 -5.33 -5.68 3.13
CA VAL A 88 -6.08 -4.41 3.16
C VAL A 88 -7.37 -4.51 2.35
N VAL A 89 -7.33 -5.13 1.17
CA VAL A 89 -8.53 -5.35 0.35
C VAL A 89 -9.51 -6.24 1.11
N LEU A 90 -9.09 -7.41 1.56
CA LEU A 90 -9.95 -8.32 2.33
C LEU A 90 -10.56 -7.66 3.55
N PHE A 91 -9.78 -6.87 4.29
CA PHE A 91 -10.27 -6.09 5.43
C PHE A 91 -11.33 -5.07 5.01
N SER A 92 -11.11 -4.34 3.91
CA SER A 92 -12.04 -3.30 3.44
C SER A 92 -13.40 -3.84 2.96
N PHE A 93 -13.46 -5.12 2.58
CA PHE A 93 -14.70 -5.83 2.21
C PHE A 93 -15.20 -6.76 3.33
N GLY A 94 -14.47 -6.87 4.43
CA GLY A 94 -14.89 -7.57 5.63
C GLY A 94 -16.13 -6.90 6.24
N LYS A 95 -16.96 -7.71 6.91
CA LYS A 95 -18.14 -7.21 7.62
C LYS A 95 -17.69 -6.27 8.73
N SER A 96 -18.40 -5.16 8.97
CA SER A 96 -18.04 -4.28 10.10
C SER A 96 -18.09 -5.10 11.39
N HIS A 97 -16.96 -5.15 12.11
CA HIS A 97 -16.91 -5.77 13.42
C HIS A 97 -17.58 -4.81 14.40
N ASP A 98 -18.69 -5.27 15.00
CA ASP A 98 -19.39 -4.56 16.09
C ASP A 98 -18.43 -4.20 17.25
#